data_AF-A0A4V3WLC6-F1
#
_entry.id   AF-A0A4V3WLC6-F1
#
_cell.length_a   1.000
_cell.length_b   1.000
_cell.length_c   1.000
_cell.angle_alpha   90.00
_cell.angle_beta   90.00
_cell.angle_gamma   90.00
#
_symmetry.space_group_name_H-M   'P 1'
#
loop_
_entity.id
_entity.type
_entity.pdbx_description
1 polymer ?
#
loop_
_entity_poly.entity_id
_entity_poly.type
_entity_poly.pdbx_seq_one_letter_code
_entity_poly.pdbx_strand_id
1 'polypeptide(L)'
;MAMPKPTVKTSMHSHGFGFDPRANDYKLVRIADFYPTKLPNQKPTTHVEVYYLNAGSWKMSSKGRNSYLDGITIDYSGRFPAYLEGAVHFAAKMKKSNDPLILSFDLCDEVFQTMMLPDGVIALRTEVRASVFGRLLSLLCYEDSAAYKSYSIWIMKK
;
A
#
# COMPACT_ATOMS: atom_id res chain seq x y z
N MET A 1 3.91 -8.87 -23.29
CA MET A 1 4.59 -7.55 -23.33
C MET A 1 5.47 -7.44 -22.10
N ALA A 2 6.75 -7.07 -22.24
CA ALA A 2 7.63 -6.82 -21.10
C ALA A 2 7.58 -5.33 -20.73
N MET A 3 7.30 -5.01 -19.46
CA MET A 3 7.28 -3.62 -19.00
C MET A 3 8.70 -3.04 -18.97
N PRO A 4 8.89 -1.74 -19.26
CA PRO A 4 10.18 -1.09 -19.04
C PRO A 4 10.52 -1.10 -17.55
N LYS A 5 11.82 -1.04 -17.25
CA LYS A 5 12.29 -1.00 -15.86
C LYS A 5 11.85 0.32 -15.18
N PRO A 6 11.48 0.30 -13.89
CA PRO A 6 11.26 1.52 -13.12
C PRO A 6 12.51 2.41 -13.08
N THR A 7 12.32 3.70 -12.80
CA THR A 7 13.41 4.68 -12.76
C THR A 7 14.21 4.53 -11.46
N VAL A 8 13.55 4.24 -10.33
CA VAL A 8 14.23 4.04 -9.04
C VAL A 8 14.71 2.60 -8.88
N LYS A 9 16.03 2.43 -8.75
CA LYS A 9 16.68 1.14 -8.53
C LYS A 9 16.75 0.83 -7.03
N THR A 10 15.82 0.03 -6.53
CA THR A 10 15.83 -0.46 -5.15
C THR A 10 15.17 -1.84 -5.03
N SER A 11 15.67 -2.67 -4.13
CA SER A 11 15.03 -3.93 -3.73
C SER A 11 13.88 -3.71 -2.74
N MET A 12 13.79 -2.53 -2.12
CA MET A 12 12.78 -2.17 -1.14
C MET A 12 11.61 -1.45 -1.80
N HIS A 13 10.59 -2.21 -2.20
CA HIS A 13 9.45 -1.64 -2.91
C HIS A 13 8.16 -2.46 -2.72
N SER A 14 7.04 -1.77 -2.83
CA SER A 14 5.69 -2.33 -2.91
C SER A 14 5.04 -1.87 -4.21
N HIS A 15 4.15 -2.70 -4.76
CA HIS A 15 3.44 -2.39 -6.00
C HIS A 15 1.94 -2.52 -5.79
N GLY A 16 1.16 -1.68 -6.46
CA GLY A 16 -0.28 -1.83 -6.58
C GLY A 16 -0.73 -1.64 -8.02
N PHE A 17 -1.63 -2.49 -8.49
CA PHE A 17 -2.15 -2.46 -9.84
C PHE A 17 -3.65 -2.21 -9.80
N GLY A 18 -4.15 -1.37 -10.71
CA GLY A 18 -5.57 -1.12 -10.84
C GLY A 18 -5.91 -0.28 -12.05
N PHE A 19 -7.19 0.08 -12.14
CA PHE A 19 -7.75 0.85 -13.24
C PHE A 19 -8.10 2.26 -12.78
N ASP A 20 -7.61 3.25 -13.52
CA ASP A 20 -8.02 4.65 -13.45
C ASP A 20 -9.21 4.87 -14.41
N PRO A 21 -10.45 4.97 -13.90
CA PRO A 21 -11.63 5.18 -14.73
C PRO A 21 -11.68 6.56 -15.40
N ARG A 22 -10.98 7.56 -14.87
CA ARG A 22 -10.97 8.93 -15.40
C ARG A 22 -10.08 9.02 -16.63
N ALA A 23 -8.92 8.37 -16.58
CA ALA A 23 -7.99 8.29 -17.71
C ALA A 23 -8.30 7.12 -18.67
N ASN A 24 -9.21 6.21 -18.28
CA ASN A 24 -9.46 4.95 -18.97
C ASN A 24 -8.14 4.19 -19.22
N ASP A 25 -7.34 4.04 -18.16
CA ASP A 25 -6.00 3.47 -18.23
C ASP A 25 -5.74 2.51 -17.06
N TYR A 26 -4.98 1.47 -17.32
CA TYR A 26 -4.45 0.63 -16.26
C TYR A 26 -3.15 1.23 -15.75
N LYS A 27 -3.06 1.35 -14.42
CA LYS A 27 -1.90 1.92 -13.75
C LYS A 27 -1.28 0.93 -12.79
N LEU A 28 0.05 0.94 -12.74
CA LEU A 28 0.83 0.24 -11.73
C LEU A 28 1.57 1.29 -10.90
N VAL A 29 1.14 1.48 -9.66
CA VAL A 29 1.87 2.31 -8.69
C VAL A 29 2.98 1.47 -8.06
N ARG A 30 4.14 2.10 -7.88
CA ARG A 30 5.29 1.56 -7.21
C ARG A 30 5.72 2.53 -6.11
N ILE A 31 5.79 2.02 -4.89
CA ILE A 31 6.24 2.75 -3.70
C ILE A 31 7.59 2.16 -3.33
N ALA A 32 8.64 2.94 -3.47
CA ALA A 32 10.03 2.56 -3.26
C ALA A 32 10.62 3.30 -2.05
N ASP A 33 11.56 2.66 -1.35
CA ASP A 33 12.33 3.26 -0.26
C ASP A 33 11.45 3.91 0.83
N PHE A 34 10.33 3.24 1.15
CA PHE A 34 9.36 3.63 2.18
C PHE A 34 9.78 3.26 3.61
N TYR A 35 10.96 2.69 3.78
CA TYR A 35 11.60 2.54 5.08
C TYR A 35 12.55 3.72 5.29
N PRO A 36 12.38 4.53 6.35
CA PRO A 36 13.34 5.59 6.62
C PRO A 36 14.70 4.95 6.94
N THR A 37 15.74 5.40 6.26
CA THR A 37 17.13 5.11 6.62
C THR A 37 17.37 5.45 8.09
N LYS A 38 18.20 4.65 8.76
CA LYS A 38 18.46 4.76 10.22
C LYS A 38 19.23 6.03 10.63
N LEU A 39 19.45 6.97 9.72
CA LEU A 39 20.34 8.11 9.92
C LEU A 39 19.54 9.37 10.28
N PRO A 40 19.92 10.08 11.36
CA PRO A 40 19.12 11.18 11.93
C PRO A 40 18.95 12.41 11.04
N ASN A 41 19.66 12.51 9.91
CA ASN A 41 19.68 13.71 9.05
C ASN A 41 19.27 13.45 7.59
N GLN A 42 18.67 12.29 7.27
CA GLN A 42 18.20 12.02 5.91
C GLN A 42 16.72 12.40 5.74
N LYS A 43 16.44 13.18 4.69
CA LYS A 43 15.07 13.45 4.25
C LYS A 43 14.37 12.14 3.88
N PRO A 44 13.02 12.07 3.99
CA PRO A 44 12.26 10.91 3.55
C PRO A 44 12.63 10.53 2.12
N THR A 45 13.02 9.27 1.92
CA THR A 45 13.46 8.72 0.63
C THR A 45 12.33 8.09 -0.16
N THR A 46 11.08 8.20 0.30
CA THR A 46 9.98 7.50 -0.36
C THR A 46 9.76 8.03 -1.76
N HIS A 47 9.93 7.15 -2.74
CA HIS A 47 9.72 7.41 -4.14
C HIS A 47 8.41 6.76 -4.58
N VAL A 48 7.59 7.52 -5.31
CA VAL A 48 6.31 7.06 -5.82
C VAL A 48 6.36 7.19 -7.33
N GLU A 49 6.34 6.06 -8.02
CA GLU A 49 6.34 5.99 -9.48
C GLU A 49 5.03 5.36 -9.94
N VAL A 50 4.46 5.87 -11.03
CA VAL A 50 3.25 5.33 -11.63
C VAL A 50 3.58 4.96 -13.08
N TYR A 51 3.33 3.71 -13.42
CA TYR A 51 3.34 3.26 -14.80
C TYR A 51 1.94 3.44 -15.40
N TYR A 52 1.89 4.00 -16.60
CA TYR A 52 0.67 4.21 -17.38
C TYR A 52 0.71 3.25 -18.55
N LEU A 53 -0.26 2.33 -18.62
CA LEU A 53 -0.26 1.29 -19.65
C LEU A 53 -0.37 1.90 -21.04
N ASN A 54 -1.28 2.86 -21.22
CA ASN A 54 -1.49 3.53 -22.50
C ASN A 54 -0.25 4.31 -22.99
N ALA A 55 0.51 4.92 -22.07
CA ALA A 55 1.73 5.64 -22.41
C ALA A 55 2.99 4.74 -22.44
N GLY A 56 2.86 3.48 -22.02
CA GLY A 56 3.97 2.52 -21.97
C GLY A 56 5.15 2.95 -21.10
N SER A 57 4.98 3.85 -20.13
CA SER A 57 6.09 4.50 -19.42
C SER A 57 5.82 4.74 -17.93
N TRP A 58 6.91 4.77 -17.16
CA TRP A 58 6.93 5.17 -15.75
C TRP A 58 7.05 6.69 -15.61
N LYS A 59 6.34 7.28 -14.65
CA LYS A 59 6.51 8.68 -14.26
C LYS A 59 6.58 8.81 -12.75
N MET A 60 7.38 9.78 -12.28
CA MET A 60 7.41 10.15 -10.87
C MET A 60 6.13 10.90 -10.50
N SER A 61 5.45 10.45 -9.44
CA SER A 61 4.27 11.14 -8.92
C SER A 61 4.65 12.11 -7.81
N SER A 62 4.69 13.40 -8.13
CA SER A 62 4.93 14.46 -7.14
C SER A 62 3.81 14.55 -6.12
N LYS A 63 2.55 14.35 -6.56
CA LYS A 63 1.37 14.29 -5.69
C LYS A 63 1.43 13.10 -4.73
N GLY A 64 1.79 11.93 -5.24
CA GLY A 64 1.96 10.73 -4.43
C GLY A 64 3.05 10.95 -3.37
N ARG A 65 4.20 11.49 -3.77
CA ARG A 65 5.27 11.82 -2.82
C ARG A 65 4.82 12.81 -1.73
N ASN A 66 4.08 13.85 -2.10
CA ASN A 66 3.68 14.90 -1.16
C ASN A 66 2.55 14.47 -0.22
N SER A 67 1.73 13.50 -0.61
CA SER A 67 0.62 12.98 0.20
C SER A 67 0.99 11.74 1.03
N TYR A 68 2.13 11.10 0.73
CA TYR A 68 2.62 9.99 1.53
C TYR A 68 3.01 10.49 2.93
N LEU A 69 2.40 9.91 3.96
CA LEU A 69 2.69 10.29 5.34
C LEU A 69 4.00 9.65 5.82
N ASP A 70 4.88 10.49 6.34
CA ASP A 70 6.14 10.04 6.95
C ASP A 70 5.89 9.08 8.11
N GLY A 71 6.73 8.06 8.20
CA GLY A 71 6.63 7.07 9.27
C GLY A 71 5.57 5.98 9.05
N ILE A 72 5.01 5.84 7.84
CA ILE A 72 4.24 4.66 7.47
C ILE A 72 5.17 3.60 6.88
N THR A 73 4.97 2.34 7.30
CA THR A 73 5.63 1.17 6.73
C THR A 73 4.59 0.22 6.16
N ILE A 74 4.77 -0.21 4.91
CA ILE A 74 3.92 -1.23 4.28
C ILE A 74 4.39 -2.60 4.73
N ASP A 75 3.45 -3.48 5.12
CA ASP A 75 3.80 -4.82 5.58
C ASP A 75 4.32 -5.67 4.41
N TYR A 76 5.56 -6.15 4.53
CA TYR A 76 6.24 -6.95 3.50
C TYR A 76 5.60 -8.32 3.25
N SER A 77 4.81 -8.79 4.22
CA SER A 77 4.08 -10.05 4.13
C SER A 77 2.81 -9.91 3.26
N GLY A 78 2.22 -8.71 3.20
CA GLY A 78 1.08 -8.34 2.37
C GLY A 78 1.44 -7.91 0.95
N ARG A 79 2.16 -8.76 0.20
CA ARG A 79 2.68 -8.44 -1.16
C ARG A 79 1.66 -8.03 -2.22
N PHE A 80 0.36 -8.16 -1.95
CA PHE A 80 -0.69 -7.85 -2.90
C PHE A 80 -1.68 -6.86 -2.27
N PRO A 81 -1.62 -5.57 -2.62
CA PRO A 81 -2.68 -4.65 -2.25
C PRO A 81 -3.98 -5.01 -2.96
N ALA A 82 -5.09 -4.62 -2.36
CA ALA A 82 -6.41 -4.77 -2.93
C ALA A 82 -6.72 -3.59 -3.86
N TYR A 83 -7.33 -3.84 -5.03
CA TYR A 83 -7.91 -2.78 -5.84
C TYR A 83 -9.42 -2.68 -5.57
N LEU A 84 -9.91 -1.49 -5.27
CA LEU A 84 -11.33 -1.21 -5.11
C LEU A 84 -11.65 0.21 -5.58
N GLU A 85 -12.66 0.34 -6.44
CA GLU A 85 -13.26 1.62 -6.87
C GLU A 85 -12.25 2.72 -7.28
N GLY A 86 -11.20 2.35 -8.03
CA GLY A 86 -10.21 3.31 -8.54
C GLY A 86 -9.01 3.56 -7.62
N ALA A 87 -8.96 2.92 -6.45
CA ALA A 87 -7.84 3.00 -5.52
C ALA A 87 -7.20 1.62 -5.30
N VAL A 88 -5.92 1.63 -4.93
CA VAL A 88 -5.21 0.46 -4.42
C VAL A 88 -4.95 0.62 -2.93
N HIS A 89 -5.19 -0.43 -2.16
CA HIS A 89 -5.21 -0.43 -0.70
C HIS A 89 -4.16 -1.39 -0.16
N PHE A 90 -3.23 -0.86 0.62
CA PHE A 90 -2.14 -1.58 1.26
C PHE A 90 -2.44 -1.75 2.74
N ALA A 91 -2.22 -2.95 3.28
CA ALA A 91 -2.05 -3.11 4.71
C ALA A 91 -0.72 -2.49 5.13
N ALA A 92 -0.77 -1.57 6.08
CA ALA A 92 0.39 -0.83 6.54
C ALA A 92 0.30 -0.58 8.04
N LYS A 93 1.34 0.05 8.59
CA LYS A 93 1.41 0.36 10.02
C LYS A 93 2.18 1.63 10.29
N MET A 94 1.84 2.29 11.39
CA MET A 94 2.60 3.40 11.94
C MET A 94 3.93 2.90 12.48
N LYS A 95 5.05 3.50 12.09
CA LYS A 95 6.39 3.07 12.49
C LYS A 95 6.64 3.18 14.00
N LYS A 96 6.08 4.22 14.64
CA LYS A 96 6.32 4.51 16.06
C LYS A 96 5.50 3.61 17.00
N SER A 97 4.21 3.49 16.74
CA SER A 97 3.28 2.74 17.60
C SER A 97 3.04 1.31 17.13
N ASN A 98 3.39 0.99 15.88
CA ASN A 98 3.03 -0.27 15.21
C ASN A 98 1.52 -0.45 15.03
N ASP A 99 0.74 0.65 15.14
CA ASP A 99 -0.71 0.63 14.94
C ASP A 99 -1.03 0.30 13.47
N PRO A 100 -1.94 -0.65 13.21
CA PRO A 100 -2.26 -1.07 11.87
C PRO A 100 -3.22 -0.06 11.21
N LEU A 101 -3.02 0.15 9.91
CA LEU A 101 -3.82 1.06 9.11
C LEU A 101 -3.95 0.55 7.67
N ILE A 102 -4.91 1.08 6.94
CA ILE A 102 -4.96 0.97 5.49
C ILE A 102 -4.37 2.23 4.87
N LEU A 103 -3.34 2.05 4.04
CA LEU A 103 -2.81 3.08 3.16
C LEU A 103 -3.44 2.88 1.79
N SER A 104 -4.15 3.88 1.30
CA SER A 104 -4.81 3.83 -0.02
C SER A 104 -4.11 4.79 -0.96
N PHE A 105 -3.97 4.43 -2.23
CA PHE A 105 -3.50 5.32 -3.30
C PHE A 105 -4.59 5.43 -4.36
N ASP A 106 -5.14 6.63 -4.53
CA ASP A 106 -6.11 6.94 -5.57
C ASP A 106 -5.39 6.99 -6.92
N LEU A 107 -5.81 6.16 -7.89
CA LEU A 107 -5.14 6.09 -9.19
C LEU A 107 -5.48 7.27 -10.10
N CYS A 108 -6.57 7.99 -9.87
CA CYS A 108 -6.95 9.15 -10.67
C CYS A 108 -6.18 10.40 -10.23
N ASP A 109 -6.22 10.70 -8.94
CA ASP A 109 -5.65 11.91 -8.35
C ASP A 109 -4.19 11.72 -7.91
N GLU A 110 -3.75 10.46 -7.84
CA GLU A 110 -2.38 10.05 -7.47
C GLU A 110 -1.98 10.57 -6.09
N VAL A 111 -2.89 10.44 -5.13
CA VAL A 111 -2.70 10.85 -3.75
C VAL A 111 -2.91 9.70 -2.79
N PHE A 112 -2.19 9.73 -1.67
CA PHE A 112 -2.40 8.80 -0.58
C PHE A 112 -3.46 9.27 0.39
N GLN A 113 -4.16 8.30 0.96
CA GLN A 113 -5.08 8.47 2.08
C GLN A 113 -4.85 7.36 3.10
N THR A 114 -5.16 7.62 4.36
CA THR A 114 -5.02 6.65 5.44
C THR A 114 -6.34 6.42 6.17
N MET A 115 -6.54 5.20 6.63
CA MET A 115 -7.64 4.81 7.50
C MET A 115 -7.06 3.97 8.64
N MET A 116 -7.10 4.52 9.86
CA MET A 116 -6.72 3.78 11.06
C MET A 116 -7.72 2.66 11.31
N LEU A 117 -7.22 1.50 11.75
CA LEU A 117 -8.09 0.42 12.17
C LEU A 117 -8.49 0.63 13.64
N PRO A 118 -9.71 0.25 14.04
CA PRO A 118 -10.13 0.35 15.43
C PRO A 118 -9.20 -0.45 16.36
N ASP A 119 -9.04 0.04 17.59
CA ASP A 119 -8.24 -0.63 18.61
C ASP A 119 -8.76 -2.06 18.88
N GLY A 120 -7.83 -3.00 19.06
CA GLY A 120 -8.15 -4.38 19.39
C GLY A 120 -8.64 -5.25 18.22
N VAL A 121 -8.72 -4.73 16.99
CA VAL A 121 -9.11 -5.52 15.80
C VAL A 121 -8.01 -6.52 15.40
N ILE A 122 -6.75 -6.22 15.71
CA ILE A 122 -5.59 -6.98 15.23
C ILE A 122 -4.61 -7.18 16.39
N ALA A 123 -4.27 -8.43 16.69
CA ALA A 123 -3.27 -8.75 17.70
C ALA A 123 -1.84 -8.40 17.22
N LEU A 124 -0.92 -8.15 18.16
CA LEU A 124 0.45 -7.68 17.90
C LEU A 124 1.30 -8.54 16.94
N ARG A 125 0.94 -9.81 16.70
CA ARG A 125 1.64 -10.74 15.81
C ARG A 125 0.81 -11.20 14.61
N THR A 126 -0.18 -10.41 14.23
CA THR A 126 -1.06 -10.72 13.11
C THR A 126 -0.47 -10.18 11.82
N GLU A 127 -0.29 -11.04 10.83
CA GLU A 127 -0.06 -10.62 9.45
C GLU A 127 -1.38 -10.15 8.85
N VAL A 128 -1.38 -8.97 8.23
CA VAL A 128 -2.59 -8.34 7.71
C VAL A 128 -2.43 -8.12 6.22
N ARG A 129 -3.44 -8.51 5.45
CA ARG A 129 -3.51 -8.26 4.01
C ARG A 129 -4.81 -7.57 3.67
N ALA A 130 -4.73 -6.51 2.88
CA ALA A 130 -5.92 -5.92 2.28
C ALA A 130 -6.47 -6.86 1.20
N SER A 131 -7.80 -6.98 1.14
CA SER A 131 -8.53 -7.76 0.14
C SER A 131 -9.87 -7.10 -0.18
N VAL A 132 -10.63 -7.67 -1.10
CA VAL A 132 -11.98 -7.21 -1.42
C VAL A 132 -12.97 -8.35 -1.18
N PHE A 133 -14.02 -8.07 -0.43
CA PHE A 133 -15.16 -8.97 -0.27
C PHE A 133 -16.41 -8.32 -0.87
N GLY A 134 -16.81 -8.80 -2.05
CA GLY A 134 -17.87 -8.17 -2.84
C GLY A 134 -17.45 -6.79 -3.34
N ARG A 135 -18.07 -5.72 -2.80
CA ARG A 135 -17.73 -4.32 -3.09
C ARG A 135 -17.21 -3.57 -1.86
N LEU A 136 -16.75 -4.31 -0.86
CA LEU A 136 -16.23 -3.78 0.39
C LEU A 136 -14.77 -4.14 0.52
N LEU A 137 -13.99 -3.22 1.09
CA LEU A 137 -12.63 -3.50 1.49
C LEU A 137 -12.68 -4.48 2.67
N SER A 138 -11.79 -5.46 2.66
CA SER A 138 -11.66 -6.43 3.72
C SER A 138 -10.20 -6.61 4.14
N LEU A 139 -10.00 -7.12 5.35
CA LEU A 139 -8.69 -7.52 5.86
C LEU A 139 -8.68 -9.02 6.07
N LEU A 140 -7.69 -9.68 5.51
CA LEU A 140 -7.32 -11.04 5.85
C LEU A 140 -6.24 -10.97 6.93
N CYS A 141 -6.59 -11.42 8.12
CA CYS A 141 -5.74 -11.40 9.29
C CYS A 141 -5.30 -12.84 9.58
N TYR A 142 -3.99 -13.09 9.54
CA TYR A 142 -3.38 -14.36 9.89
C TYR A 142 -2.66 -14.24 11.22
N GLU A 143 -3.12 -14.97 12.22
CA GLU A 143 -2.51 -15.00 13.54
C GLU A 143 -1.64 -16.25 13.67
N ASP A 144 -0.34 -16.04 13.87
CA ASP A 144 0.63 -17.09 14.16
C ASP A 144 1.02 -17.04 15.64
N SER A 145 0.29 -17.81 16.46
CA SER A 145 0.61 -17.99 17.88
C SER A 145 1.30 -19.33 18.10
N ALA A 146 2.03 -19.45 19.22
CA ALA A 146 2.68 -20.71 19.58
C ALA A 146 1.70 -21.88 19.80
N ALA A 147 0.42 -21.59 20.06
CA ALA A 147 -0.61 -22.57 20.40
C ALA A 147 -1.54 -22.92 19.22
N TYR A 148 -1.80 -21.98 18.31
CA TYR A 148 -2.69 -22.19 17.16
C TYR A 148 -2.41 -21.18 16.04
N LYS A 149 -2.75 -21.60 14.82
CA LYS A 149 -2.78 -20.76 13.63
C LYS A 149 -4.23 -20.49 13.26
N SER A 150 -4.61 -19.24 13.08
CA SER A 150 -5.98 -18.87 12.73
C SER A 150 -6.03 -17.82 11.63
N TYR A 151 -7.14 -17.81 10.89
CA TYR A 151 -7.47 -16.77 9.93
C TYR A 151 -8.77 -16.09 10.36
N SER A 152 -8.79 -14.78 10.33
CA SER A 152 -10.02 -13.98 10.44
C SER A 152 -10.16 -13.06 9.23
N ILE A 153 -11.40 -12.82 8.82
CA ILE A 153 -11.73 -11.88 7.75
C ILE A 153 -12.56 -10.76 8.35
N TRP A 154 -12.08 -9.53 8.19
CA TRP A 154 -12.77 -8.34 8.64
C TRP A 154 -13.31 -7.58 7.45
N ILE A 155 -14.63 -7.36 7.41
CA ILE A 155 -15.27 -6.60 6.35
C ILE A 155 -15.43 -5.16 6.84
N MET A 156 -14.83 -4.22 6.12
CA MET A 156 -14.93 -2.80 6.46
C MET A 156 -16.22 -2.24 5.88
N LYS A 157 -17.14 -1.85 6.75
CA LYS A 157 -18.35 -1.12 6.35
C LYS A 157 -17.99 0.34 6.06
N LYS A 158 -18.72 0.94 5.12
CA LYS A 158 -18.63 2.37 4.82
C LYS A 158 -18.99 3.21 6.03
#